data_AF-A0A7I9Z9S6-F1
#
_entry.id   AF-A0A7I9Z9S6-F1
#
_cell.length_a   1.000
_cell.length_b   1.000
_cell.length_c   1.000
_cell.angle_alpha   90.00
_cell.angle_beta   90.00
_cell.angle_gamma   90.00
#
_symmetry.space_group_name_H-M   'P 1'
#
loop_
_entity.id
_entity.type
_entity.pdbx_description
1 polymer ?
#
loop_
_entity_poly.entity_id
_entity_poly.type
_entity_poly.pdbx_seq_one_letter_code
_entity_poly.pdbx_strand_id
1 'polypeptide(L)'
;MDFAALPPEINSARIYAGPGPTSMLAAAAAWTGLAEQLYSAAASYSSVVSGLTSGPWLGPASAAMTTASAPYVTWMDTTAATAQQTASQAMAAAPPMRRRLR
;
A
#
# COMPACT_ATOMS: atom_id res chain seq x y z
N MET A 1 13.45 -26.23 -3.50
CA MET A 1 14.34 -26.11 -2.33
C MET A 1 14.07 -27.30 -1.43
N ASP A 2 15.09 -28.06 -1.04
CA ASP A 2 14.96 -29.16 -0.07
C ASP A 2 15.69 -28.80 1.23
N PHE A 3 14.93 -28.44 2.25
CA PHE A 3 15.45 -28.13 3.59
C PHE A 3 15.62 -29.40 4.46
N ALA A 4 15.02 -30.52 4.07
CA ALA A 4 15.09 -31.78 4.81
C ALA A 4 16.46 -32.48 4.63
N ALA A 5 17.18 -32.15 3.56
CA ALA A 5 18.54 -32.60 3.32
C ALA A 5 19.59 -31.98 4.28
N LEU A 6 19.24 -30.95 5.07
CA LEU A 6 20.14 -30.30 6.03
C LEU A 6 19.77 -30.66 7.47
N PRO A 7 20.76 -30.86 8.36
CA PRO A 7 20.50 -31.09 9.78
C PRO A 7 19.83 -29.86 10.42
N PRO A 8 18.99 -30.07 11.45
CA PRO A 8 18.12 -29.03 12.02
C PRO A 8 18.89 -27.82 12.59
N GLU A 9 20.14 -28.01 13.02
CA GLU A 9 21.01 -26.96 13.54
C GLU A 9 21.33 -25.91 12.46
N ILE A 10 21.56 -26.35 11.22
CA ILE A 10 21.89 -25.46 10.11
C ILE A 10 20.66 -24.66 9.68
N ASN A 11 19.50 -25.32 9.59
CA ASN A 11 18.24 -24.65 9.28
C ASN A 11 17.87 -23.64 10.38
N SER A 12 18.05 -24.01 11.65
CA SER A 12 17.78 -23.13 12.79
C SER A 12 18.73 -21.93 12.82
N ALA A 13 20.04 -22.16 12.64
CA ALA A 13 21.04 -21.08 12.61
C ALA A 13 20.72 -20.03 11.53
N ARG A 14 20.26 -20.47 10.34
CA ARG A 14 19.83 -19.57 9.26
C ARG A 14 18.61 -18.73 9.62
N ILE A 15 17.64 -19.30 10.34
CA ILE A 15 16.43 -18.58 10.77
C ILE A 15 16.76 -17.53 11.83
N TYR A 16 17.66 -17.83 12.77
CA TYR A 16 17.96 -16.93 13.89
C TYR A 16 19.06 -15.89 13.62
N ALA A 17 19.91 -16.10 12.62
CA ALA A 17 20.99 -15.16 12.27
C ALA A 17 20.53 -13.95 11.43
N GLY A 18 19.29 -13.95 10.93
CA GLY A 18 18.77 -12.88 10.07
C GLY A 18 18.58 -11.53 10.78
N PRO A 19 18.42 -10.43 10.01
CA PRO A 19 18.32 -9.06 10.54
C PRO A 19 17.02 -8.75 11.32
N GLY A 20 16.12 -9.73 11.48
CA GLY A 20 14.85 -9.58 12.19
C GLY A 20 13.73 -8.94 11.34
N PRO A 21 12.53 -8.76 11.91
CA PRO A 21 11.33 -8.34 11.18
C PRO A 21 11.21 -6.83 10.91
N THR A 22 12.12 -6.01 11.44
CA THR A 22 11.96 -4.56 11.51
C THR A 22 11.86 -3.89 10.14
N SER A 23 12.63 -4.36 9.15
CA SER A 23 12.55 -3.85 7.78
C SER A 23 11.20 -4.15 7.12
N MET A 24 10.63 -5.33 7.38
CA MET A 24 9.32 -5.72 6.84
C MET A 24 8.18 -4.92 7.49
N LEU A 25 8.29 -4.64 8.79
CA LEU A 25 7.34 -3.76 9.50
C LEU A 25 7.43 -2.31 9.02
N ALA A 26 8.64 -1.80 8.77
CA ALA A 26 8.83 -0.47 8.20
C ALA A 26 8.25 -0.38 6.78
N ALA A 27 8.46 -1.42 5.96
CA ALA A 27 7.86 -1.51 4.63
C ALA A 27 6.32 -1.53 4.71
N ALA A 28 5.75 -2.30 5.63
CA ALA A 28 4.29 -2.31 5.84
C ALA A 28 3.75 -0.91 6.17
N ALA A 29 4.38 -0.19 7.10
CA ALA A 29 3.99 1.17 7.45
C ALA A 29 4.10 2.14 6.26
N ALA A 30 5.16 2.05 5.46
CA ALA A 30 5.34 2.87 4.27
C ALA A 30 4.25 2.60 3.22
N TRP A 31 3.89 1.33 2.98
CA TRP A 31 2.80 0.97 2.07
C TRP A 31 1.42 1.42 2.57
N THR A 32 1.16 1.35 3.87
CA THR A 32 -0.04 1.94 4.47
C THR A 32 -0.12 3.44 4.23
N GLY A 33 0.96 4.18 4.53
CA GLY A 33 1.00 5.63 4.32
C GLY A 33 0.89 6.04 2.84
N LEU A 34 1.40 5.22 1.91
CA LEU A 34 1.20 5.44 0.48
C LEU A 34 -0.26 5.26 0.08
N ALA A 35 -0.93 4.23 0.58
CA ALA A 35 -2.36 4.01 0.30
C ALA A 35 -3.23 5.17 0.80
N GLU A 36 -2.99 5.65 2.02
CA GLU A 36 -3.70 6.80 2.58
C GLU A 36 -3.53 8.06 1.73
N GLN A 37 -2.30 8.35 1.29
CA GLN A 37 -2.03 9.49 0.42
C GLN A 37 -2.73 9.37 -0.94
N LEU A 38 -2.76 8.17 -1.54
CA LEU A 38 -3.45 7.94 -2.82
C LEU A 38 -4.97 8.10 -2.69
N TYR A 39 -5.58 7.58 -1.62
CA TYR A 39 -7.01 7.81 -1.37
C TYR A 39 -7.34 9.28 -1.12
N SER A 40 -6.51 9.98 -0.33
CA SER A 40 -6.68 11.42 -0.10
C SER A 40 -6.54 12.22 -1.39
N ALA A 41 -5.61 11.85 -2.27
CA ALA A 41 -5.44 12.48 -3.58
C ALA A 41 -6.65 12.21 -4.48
N ALA A 42 -7.14 10.97 -4.56
CA ALA A 42 -8.34 10.62 -5.31
C ALA A 42 -9.57 11.41 -4.84
N ALA A 43 -9.78 11.52 -3.52
CA ALA A 43 -10.86 12.32 -2.94
C ALA A 43 -10.75 13.81 -3.29
N SER A 44 -9.53 14.36 -3.23
CA SER A 44 -9.27 15.76 -3.59
C SER A 44 -9.56 16.03 -5.07
N TYR A 45 -9.13 15.13 -5.95
CA TYR A 45 -9.43 15.20 -7.39
C TYR A 45 -10.93 15.14 -7.65
N SER A 46 -11.63 14.19 -7.03
CA SER A 46 -13.09 14.05 -7.15
C SER A 46 -13.82 15.32 -6.70
N SER A 47 -13.37 15.97 -5.62
CA SER A 47 -13.91 17.25 -5.17
C SER A 47 -13.74 18.37 -6.19
N VAL A 48 -12.56 18.48 -6.82
CA VAL A 48 -12.31 19.51 -7.86
C VAL A 48 -13.17 19.25 -9.10
N VAL A 49 -13.27 17.99 -9.52
CA VAL A 49 -14.10 17.58 -10.66
C VAL A 49 -15.58 17.83 -10.41
N SER A 50 -16.07 17.55 -9.19
CA SER A 50 -17.43 17.90 -8.76
C SER A 50 -17.67 19.41 -8.80
N GLY A 51 -16.69 20.21 -8.39
CA GLY A 51 -16.77 21.68 -8.47
C GLY A 51 -16.87 22.19 -9.91
N LEU A 52 -16.19 21.55 -10.87
CA LEU A 52 -16.27 21.88 -12.29
C LEU A 52 -17.63 21.57 -12.92
N THR A 53 -18.30 20.52 -12.45
CA THR A 53 -19.62 20.08 -12.96
C THR A 53 -20.81 20.69 -12.22
N SER A 54 -20.59 21.37 -11.10
CA SER A 54 -21.63 22.05 -10.30
C SER A 54 -21.47 23.58 -10.23
N GLY A 55 -20.32 24.10 -10.64
CA GLY A 55 -19.98 25.53 -10.58
C GLY A 55 -20.42 26.34 -11.82
N PRO A 56 -20.15 27.66 -11.82
CA PRO A 56 -20.56 28.57 -12.91
C PRO A 56 -19.88 28.30 -14.26
N TRP A 57 -18.86 27.43 -14.29
CA TRP A 57 -18.09 27.07 -15.48
C TRP A 57 -18.68 25.85 -16.21
N LEU A 58 -19.99 25.67 -16.17
CA LEU A 58 -20.69 24.56 -16.83
C LEU A 58 -20.59 24.67 -18.37
N GLY A 59 -20.15 23.60 -19.03
CA GLY A 59 -20.08 23.55 -20.49
C GLY A 59 -19.33 22.33 -21.04
N PRO A 60 -19.24 22.18 -22.37
CA PRO A 60 -18.57 21.05 -23.03
C PRO A 60 -17.11 20.85 -22.60
N ALA A 61 -16.39 21.94 -22.32
CA ALA A 61 -15.01 21.90 -21.85
C ALA A 61 -14.88 21.25 -20.46
N SER A 62 -15.76 21.59 -19.52
CA SER A 62 -15.78 21.03 -18.16
C SER A 62 -16.19 19.55 -18.16
N ALA A 63 -17.11 19.16 -19.05
CA ALA A 63 -17.44 17.75 -19.30
C ALA A 63 -16.25 16.98 -19.88
N ALA A 64 -15.53 17.56 -20.85
CA ALA A 64 -14.32 16.94 -21.41
C ALA A 64 -13.22 16.75 -20.37
N MET A 65 -13.01 17.74 -19.49
CA MET A 65 -12.02 17.65 -18.41
C MET A 65 -12.38 16.56 -17.38
N THR A 66 -13.67 16.45 -17.03
CA THR A 66 -14.17 15.38 -16.15
C THR A 66 -13.84 14.00 -16.72
N THR A 67 -14.18 13.76 -17.98
CA THR A 67 -13.89 12.49 -18.68
C THR A 67 -12.39 12.22 -18.77
N ALA A 68 -11.58 13.24 -19.07
CA ALA A 68 -10.13 13.09 -19.18
C ALA A 68 -9.46 12.76 -17.84
N SER A 69 -10.02 13.21 -16.72
CA SER A 69 -9.47 12.98 -15.38
C SER A 69 -9.85 11.62 -14.78
N ALA A 70 -10.95 11.00 -15.23
CA ALA A 70 -11.48 9.76 -14.67
C ALA A 70 -10.48 8.59 -14.62
N PRO A 71 -9.64 8.33 -15.66
CA PRO A 71 -8.65 7.25 -15.60
C PRO A 71 -7.62 7.45 -14.48
N TYR A 72 -7.26 8.70 -14.18
CA TYR A 72 -6.26 8.99 -13.15
C TYR A 72 -6.82 8.76 -11.74
N VAL A 73 -8.09 9.12 -11.50
CA VAL A 73 -8.79 8.82 -10.24
C VAL A 73 -8.89 7.31 -10.03
N THR A 74 -9.32 6.57 -11.05
CA THR A 74 -9.36 5.10 -11.01
C THR A 74 -7.99 4.48 -10.72
N TRP A 75 -6.93 5.01 -11.34
CA TRP A 75 -5.56 4.55 -11.08
C TRP A 75 -5.14 4.79 -9.62
N MET A 76 -5.47 5.95 -9.05
CA MET A 76 -5.16 6.24 -7.64
C MET A 76 -5.88 5.27 -6.69
N ASP A 77 -7.17 5.04 -6.88
CA ASP A 77 -7.95 4.14 -6.01
C ASP A 77 -7.47 2.68 -6.10
N THR A 78 -7.22 2.19 -7.32
CA THR A 78 -6.74 0.81 -7.54
C THR A 78 -5.32 0.60 -7.01
N THR A 79 -4.45 1.61 -7.15
CA THR A 79 -3.09 1.56 -6.62
C THR A 79 -3.10 1.67 -5.10
N ALA A 80 -4.00 2.48 -4.52
CA ALA A 80 -4.17 2.56 -3.07
C ALA A 80 -4.58 1.21 -2.48
N ALA A 81 -5.54 0.51 -3.10
CA ALA A 81 -5.94 -0.83 -2.68
C ALA A 81 -4.78 -1.84 -2.77
N THR A 82 -4.00 -1.79 -3.86
CA THR A 82 -2.81 -2.63 -4.04
C THR A 82 -1.75 -2.36 -2.98
N ALA A 83 -1.55 -1.08 -2.61
CA ALA A 83 -0.64 -0.68 -1.55
C ALA A 83 -1.10 -1.21 -0.17
N GLN A 84 -2.41 -1.16 0.14
CA GLN A 84 -2.94 -1.76 1.37
C GLN A 84 -2.74 -3.27 1.41
N GLN A 85 -2.97 -3.96 0.30
CA GLN A 85 -2.70 -5.40 0.21
C GLN A 85 -1.20 -5.70 0.40
N THR A 86 -0.32 -4.87 -0.17
CA THR A 86 1.12 -5.05 -0.01
C THR A 86 1.54 -4.84 1.45
N ALA A 87 0.95 -3.85 2.14
CA ALA A 87 1.17 -3.63 3.56
C ALA A 87 0.75 -4.85 4.40
N SER A 88 -0.41 -5.45 4.12
CA SER A 88 -0.88 -6.63 4.86
C SER A 88 0.00 -7.86 4.62
N GLN A 89 0.48 -8.07 3.40
CA GLN A 89 1.44 -9.13 3.10
C GLN A 89 2.79 -8.90 3.79
N ALA A 90 3.25 -7.65 3.86
CA ALA A 90 4.47 -7.31 4.59
C ALA A 90 4.33 -7.55 6.11
N MET A 91 3.18 -7.23 6.70
CA MET A 91 2.89 -7.58 8.10
C MET A 91 2.85 -9.11 8.30
N ALA A 92 2.24 -9.86 7.39
CA ALA A 92 2.16 -11.32 7.48
C ALA A 92 3.51 -12.01 7.35
N ALA A 93 4.43 -11.46 6.56
CA ALA A 93 5.79 -11.97 6.39
C ALA A 93 6.71 -11.65 7.58
N ALA A 94 6.35 -10.67 8.42
CA ALA A 94 7.11 -10.33 9.61
C ALA A 94 6.86 -11.37 10.73
N PRO A 95 7.88 -12.14 11.17
CA PRO A 95 7.70 -13.05 12.30
C PRO A 95 7.27 -12.29 13.57
N PRO A 96 6.43 -12.90 14.43
CA PRO A 96 5.92 -12.26 15.63
C PRO A 96 7.07 -11.80 16.53
N MET A 97 7.06 -10.52 16.90
CA MET A 97 8.05 -9.94 17.79
C MET A 97 7.89 -10.56 19.18
N ARG A 98 8.85 -11.37 19.61
CA ARG A 98 8.89 -11.90 20.97
C ARG A 98 9.00 -10.71 21.93
N ARG A 99 7.87 -10.27 22.50
CA ARG A 99 7.83 -9.41 23.68
C ARG A 99 8.63 -10.15 24.75
N ARG A 100 9.87 -9.69 25.00
CA ARG A 100 10.66 -10.18 26.12
C ARG A 100 9.89 -9.81 27.39
N LEU A 101 9.14 -10.77 27.93
CA LEU A 101 8.71 -10.73 29.31
C LEU A 101 9.98 -10.79 30.17
N ARG A 102 10.02 -9.89 31.15
CA ARG A 102 11.12 -9.68 32.10
C ARG A 102 11.47 -10.96 32.85
#